data_AF-A0A350P7L7-F1
#
_entry.id   AF-A0A350P7L7-F1
#
_cell.length_a   1.000
_cell.length_b   1.000
_cell.length_c   1.000
_cell.angle_alpha   90.00
_cell.angle_beta   90.00
_cell.angle_gamma   90.00
#
_symmetry.space_group_name_H-M   'P 1'
#
loop_
_entity.id
_entity.type
_entity.pdbx_description
1 polymer ?
#
loop_
_entity_poly.entity_id
_entity_poly.type
_entity_poly.pdbx_seq_one_letter_code
_entity_poly.pdbx_strand_id
1 'polypeptide(L)'
;MSIYKEMFNGSDYVPERDDVRLSGQIKRVHDLMIDGLPRTLRQISNATGDPEASVSAQLRHLKKERFGGFIVEKEHIGNGLYRYWMMSPPEKGQGVLDV
;
A
#
# COMPACT_ATOMS: atom_id res chain seq x y z
N MET A 1 -9.82 23.30 8.35
CA MET A 1 -8.73 23.04 7.38
C MET A 1 -8.69 21.55 7.11
N SER A 2 -8.98 21.09 5.90
CA SER A 2 -8.94 19.65 5.57
C SER A 2 -7.50 19.22 5.34
N ILE A 3 -6.94 18.45 6.28
CA ILE A 3 -5.61 17.83 6.20
C ILE A 3 -5.51 16.73 5.12
N TYR A 4 -6.60 16.46 4.39
CA TYR A 4 -6.69 15.36 3.41
C TYR A 4 -6.32 15.77 1.98
N LYS A 5 -6.08 17.06 1.71
CA LYS A 5 -6.05 17.60 0.33
C LYS A 5 -4.83 17.17 -0.52
N GLU A 6 -3.84 16.44 0.02
CA GLU A 6 -2.62 16.09 -0.74
C GLU A 6 -2.15 14.63 -0.59
N MET A 7 -3.04 13.69 -0.28
CA MET A 7 -2.64 12.27 -0.20
C MET A 7 -2.32 11.70 -1.59
N PHE A 8 -3.25 11.88 -2.53
CA PHE A 8 -3.15 11.37 -3.91
C PHE A 8 -2.93 12.51 -4.91
N ASN A 9 -2.23 12.23 -6.01
CA ASN A 9 -1.94 13.20 -7.06
C ASN A 9 -1.78 12.51 -8.43
N GLY A 10 -2.06 13.23 -9.52
CA GLY A 10 -1.96 12.73 -10.90
C GLY A 10 -2.72 13.64 -11.88
N SER A 11 -2.42 13.55 -13.17
CA SER A 11 -3.11 14.35 -14.21
C SER A 11 -4.60 14.03 -14.33
N ASP A 12 -4.98 12.79 -14.02
CA ASP A 12 -6.36 12.30 -14.12
C ASP A 12 -7.07 12.19 -12.76
N TYR A 13 -6.43 12.68 -11.70
CA TYR A 13 -6.96 12.62 -10.34
C TYR A 13 -8.01 13.72 -10.12
N VAL A 14 -9.21 13.31 -9.73
CA VAL A 14 -10.33 14.20 -9.42
C VAL A 14 -10.64 14.09 -7.93
N PRO A 15 -10.27 15.08 -7.10
CA PRO A 15 -10.35 14.98 -5.63
C PRO A 15 -11.72 14.52 -5.12
N GLU A 16 -12.81 15.08 -5.67
CA GLU A 16 -14.18 14.83 -5.23
C GLU A 16 -14.60 13.36 -5.37
N ARG A 17 -14.09 12.68 -6.39
CA ARG A 17 -14.39 11.26 -6.67
C ARG A 17 -13.33 10.34 -6.08
N ASP A 18 -12.08 10.73 -6.20
CA ASP A 18 -10.95 9.83 -6.02
C ASP A 18 -10.45 9.78 -4.58
N ASP A 19 -10.67 10.81 -3.76
CA ASP A 19 -10.20 10.78 -2.36
C ASP A 19 -10.85 9.67 -1.55
N VAL A 20 -12.19 9.60 -1.56
CA VAL A 20 -12.93 8.59 -0.79
C VAL A 20 -12.59 7.18 -1.28
N ARG A 21 -12.57 7.00 -2.60
CA ARG A 21 -12.30 5.71 -3.24
C ARG A 21 -10.86 5.23 -2.98
N LEU A 22 -9.87 6.09 -3.23
CA LEU A 22 -8.45 5.73 -3.10
C LEU A 22 -8.04 5.57 -1.64
N SER A 23 -8.56 6.39 -0.74
CA SER A 23 -8.31 6.26 0.71
C SER A 23 -8.88 4.95 1.26
N GLY A 24 -10.09 4.56 0.84
CA GLY A 24 -10.68 3.27 1.21
C GLY A 24 -9.91 2.09 0.64
N GLN A 25 -9.46 2.21 -0.62
CA GLN A 25 -8.71 1.16 -1.31
C GLN A 25 -7.32 0.94 -0.71
N ILE A 26 -6.55 1.99 -0.47
CA ILE A 26 -5.22 1.86 0.13
C ILE A 26 -5.33 1.25 1.54
N LYS A 27 -6.37 1.60 2.30
CA LYS A 27 -6.63 1.02 3.62
C LYS A 27 -6.87 -0.49 3.54
N ARG A 28 -7.72 -0.96 2.63
CA ARG A 28 -7.98 -2.40 2.46
C ARG A 28 -6.72 -3.18 2.06
N VAL A 29 -5.93 -2.62 1.13
CA VAL A 29 -4.65 -3.25 0.72
C VAL A 29 -3.66 -3.28 1.88
N HIS A 30 -3.53 -2.18 2.63
CA HIS A 30 -2.69 -2.11 3.82
C HIS A 30 -3.08 -3.17 4.85
N ASP A 31 -4.36 -3.20 5.24
CA ASP A 31 -4.86 -4.08 6.31
C ASP A 31 -4.69 -5.56 5.95
N LEU A 32 -4.74 -5.91 4.66
CA LEU A 32 -4.46 -7.27 4.19
C LEU A 32 -2.95 -7.60 4.21
N MET A 33 -2.11 -6.66 3.78
CA MET A 33 -0.68 -6.93 3.52
C MET A 33 0.19 -6.82 4.77
N ILE A 34 -0.31 -6.18 5.83
CA ILE A 34 0.44 -5.96 7.08
C ILE A 34 0.80 -7.26 7.82
N ASP A 35 0.14 -8.38 7.47
CA ASP A 35 0.49 -9.71 8.00
C ASP A 35 1.78 -10.30 7.40
N GLY A 36 2.37 -9.64 6.40
CA GLY A 36 3.63 -10.04 5.79
C GLY A 36 3.56 -11.30 4.92
N LEU A 37 2.38 -11.83 4.62
CA LEU A 37 2.25 -13.05 3.82
C LEU A 37 2.42 -12.77 2.31
N PRO A 38 3.22 -13.57 1.58
CA PRO A 38 3.38 -13.43 0.14
C PRO A 38 2.09 -13.69 -0.65
N ARG A 39 1.67 -12.71 -1.45
CA ARG A 39 0.47 -12.78 -2.30
C ARG A 39 0.70 -12.25 -3.70
N THR A 40 0.03 -12.83 -4.70
CA THR A 40 -0.02 -12.27 -6.06
C THR A 40 -1.02 -11.11 -6.14
N LEU A 41 -0.94 -10.30 -7.20
CA LEU A 41 -1.95 -9.24 -7.45
C LEU A 41 -3.37 -9.82 -7.53
N ARG A 42 -3.55 -11.02 -8.12
CA ARG A 42 -4.84 -11.71 -8.18
C ARG A 42 -5.37 -12.05 -6.80
N GLN A 43 -4.52 -12.57 -5.93
CA GLN A 43 -4.92 -12.94 -4.57
C GLN A 43 -5.33 -11.71 -3.75
N ILE A 44 -4.57 -10.62 -3.87
CA ILE A 44 -4.88 -9.36 -3.20
C ILE A 44 -6.20 -8.78 -3.76
N SER A 45 -6.34 -8.76 -5.08
CA SER A 45 -7.54 -8.29 -5.77
C SER A 45 -8.79 -9.04 -5.33
N ASN A 46 -8.72 -10.38 -5.26
CA ASN A 46 -9.83 -11.21 -4.79
C ASN A 46 -10.17 -10.96 -3.31
N ALA A 47 -9.16 -10.71 -2.47
CA ALA A 47 -9.36 -10.49 -1.04
C ALA A 47 -9.91 -9.08 -0.72
N THR A 48 -9.51 -8.05 -1.46
CA THR A 48 -9.96 -6.67 -1.20
C THR A 48 -11.15 -6.25 -2.06
N GLY A 49 -11.43 -6.98 -3.14
CA GLY A 49 -12.42 -6.62 -4.16
C GLY A 49 -11.94 -5.50 -5.11
N ASP A 50 -10.65 -5.16 -5.10
CA ASP A 50 -10.09 -4.07 -5.90
C ASP A 50 -9.40 -4.57 -7.17
N PRO A 51 -9.49 -3.86 -8.32
CA PRO A 51 -8.80 -4.27 -9.54
C PRO A 51 -7.28 -4.36 -9.37
N GLU A 52 -6.64 -5.33 -10.01
CA GLU A 52 -5.18 -5.57 -9.90
C GLU A 52 -4.32 -4.33 -10.22
N ALA A 53 -4.73 -3.55 -11.23
CA ALA A 53 -4.04 -2.31 -11.58
C ALA A 53 -4.08 -1.30 -10.43
N SER A 54 -5.23 -1.21 -9.75
CA SER A 54 -5.40 -0.34 -8.58
C SER A 54 -4.61 -0.86 -7.37
N VAL A 55 -4.62 -2.16 -7.12
CA VAL A 55 -3.79 -2.80 -6.08
C VAL A 55 -2.31 -2.50 -6.31
N SER A 56 -1.82 -2.66 -7.54
CA SER A 56 -0.43 -2.35 -7.91
C SER A 56 -0.08 -0.88 -7.63
N ALA A 57 -1.00 0.05 -7.94
CA ALA A 57 -0.82 1.45 -7.60
C ALA A 57 -0.77 1.67 -6.08
N GLN A 58 -1.64 1.02 -5.30
CA GLN A 58 -1.62 1.15 -3.83
C GLN A 58 -0.37 0.57 -3.18
N LEU A 59 0.13 -0.58 -3.65
CA LEU A 59 1.41 -1.13 -3.19
C LEU A 59 2.57 -0.16 -3.46
N ARG A 60 2.50 0.63 -4.54
CA ARG A 60 3.48 1.71 -4.81
C ARG A 60 3.28 2.91 -3.88
N HIS A 61 2.04 3.24 -3.53
CA HIS A 61 1.74 4.32 -2.58
C HIS A 61 2.25 3.98 -1.18
N LEU A 62 2.02 2.78 -0.68
CA LEU A 62 2.45 2.34 0.67
C LEU A 62 3.95 2.48 0.93
N LYS A 63 4.79 2.40 -0.13
CA LYS A 63 6.23 2.64 -0.03
C LYS A 63 6.63 4.10 0.21
N LYS A 64 5.76 5.06 -0.07
CA LYS A 64 6.06 6.49 0.11
C LYS A 64 5.89 6.85 1.57
N GLU A 65 6.76 7.72 2.10
CA GLU A 65 6.72 8.13 3.52
C GLU A 65 5.34 8.65 3.96
N ARG A 66 4.66 9.44 3.12
CA ARG A 66 3.33 9.98 3.42
C ARG A 66 2.21 8.94 3.56
N PHE A 67 2.48 7.69 3.20
CA PHE A 67 1.57 6.55 3.34
C PHE A 67 2.14 5.48 4.29
N GLY A 68 3.16 5.80 5.07
CA GLY A 68 3.76 4.93 6.09
C GLY A 68 5.17 4.45 5.76
N GLY A 69 5.65 4.61 4.52
CA GLY A 69 7.03 4.24 4.17
C GLY A 69 7.32 2.75 4.33
N PHE A 70 6.33 1.90 4.04
CA PHE A 70 6.45 0.45 4.20
C PHE A 70 7.45 -0.15 3.22
N ILE A 71 8.09 -1.26 3.62
CA ILE A 71 8.93 -2.04 2.71
C ILE A 71 8.02 -3.06 2.03
N VAL A 72 7.85 -2.93 0.71
CA VAL A 72 7.08 -3.88 -0.10
C VAL A 72 8.05 -4.62 -1.00
N GLU A 73 8.28 -5.89 -0.67
CA GLU A 73 9.14 -6.78 -1.43
C GLU A 73 8.37 -7.49 -2.54
N LYS A 74 9.11 -8.05 -3.50
CA LYS A 74 8.54 -8.87 -4.57
C LYS A 74 9.45 -10.01 -4.97
N GLU A 75 8.84 -11.13 -5.33
CA GLU A 75 9.52 -12.33 -5.85
C GLU A 75 8.89 -12.72 -7.19
N HIS A 76 9.73 -13.01 -8.19
CA HIS A 76 9.27 -13.63 -9.45
C HIS A 76 9.09 -15.13 -9.23
N ILE A 77 7.90 -15.65 -9.54
CA ILE A 77 7.56 -17.07 -9.34
C ILE A 77 7.39 -17.84 -10.65
N GLY A 78 7.76 -17.24 -11.79
CA GLY A 78 7.68 -17.84 -13.12
C GLY A 78 6.55 -17.30 -13.99
N ASN A 79 6.64 -17.48 -15.32
CA ASN A 79 5.62 -17.07 -16.30
C ASN A 79 5.18 -15.60 -16.21
N GLY A 80 6.09 -14.72 -15.81
CA GLY A 80 5.82 -13.29 -15.59
C GLY A 80 4.99 -12.97 -14.33
N LEU A 81 4.70 -13.96 -13.48
CA LEU A 81 3.94 -13.79 -12.25
C LEU A 81 4.86 -13.40 -11.08
N TYR A 82 4.37 -12.49 -10.24
CA TYR A 82 5.05 -12.02 -9.04
C TYR A 82 4.19 -12.20 -7.80
N ARG A 83 4.83 -12.49 -6.67
CA ARG A 83 4.26 -12.32 -5.32
C ARG A 83 4.86 -11.10 -4.65
N TYR A 84 4.09 -10.51 -3.75
CA TYR A 84 4.41 -9.33 -2.97
C TYR A 84 4.15 -9.61 -1.50
N TRP A 85 4.93 -9.03 -0.60
CA TRP A 85 4.66 -9.00 0.83
C TRP A 85 5.14 -7.67 1.40
N MET A 86 4.58 -7.29 2.55
CA MET A 86 4.90 -6.03 3.20
C MET A 86 5.55 -6.31 4.55
N MET A 87 6.63 -5.59 4.84
CA MET A 87 7.21 -5.52 6.17
C MET A 87 6.88 -4.15 6.75
N SER A 88 6.59 -4.12 8.05
CA SER A 88 6.52 -2.86 8.79
C SER A 88 7.83 -2.09 8.57
N PRO A 89 7.78 -0.74 8.50
CA PRO A 89 9.00 0.05 8.52
C PRO A 89 9.80 -0.35 9.76
N PRO A 90 11.14 -0.43 9.69
CA PRO A 90 11.94 -0.54 10.90
C PRO A 90 11.51 0.60 11.82
N GLU A 91 11.19 0.28 13.08
CA GLU A 91 10.70 1.26 14.04
C GLU A 91 11.60 2.49 13.99
N LYS A 92 11.02 3.68 13.77
CA LYS A 92 11.76 4.93 13.91
C LYS A 92 12.12 5.09 15.38
N GLY A 93 13.28 4.56 15.76
CA GLY A 93 13.93 4.76 17.05
C GLY A 93 13.00 4.67 18.25
N GLN A 94 12.87 3.46 18.82
CA GLN A 94 12.87 3.37 20.27
C GLN A 94 14.18 4.05 20.72
N GLY A 95 14.09 5.31 21.13
CA GLY A 95 15.16 5.96 21.86
C GLY A 95 15.41 5.07 23.07
N VAL A 96 16.54 4.36 23.02
CA VAL A 96 17.05 3.58 24.14
C VAL A 96 17.29 4.59 25.26
N LEU A 97 16.32 4.70 26.17
CA LEU A 97 16.60 5.07 27.54
C LEU A 97 16.78 3.76 28.28
N ASP A 98 17.99 3.23 28.26
CA ASP A 98 18.44 2.25 29.24
C ASP A 98 19.91 2.55 29.58
N VAL A 99 20.02 3.17 30.76
CA VAL A 99 21.14 3.31 31.74
C VAL A 99 22.44 4.01 31.35
#